data_AF-A0A933K5A7-F1
#
_entry.id   AF-A0A933K5A7-F1
#
_cell.length_a   1.000
_cell.length_b   1.000
_cell.length_c   1.000
_cell.angle_alpha   90.00
_cell.angle_beta   90.00
_cell.angle_gamma   90.00
#
_symmetry.space_group_name_H-M   'P 1'
#
loop_
_entity.id
_entity.type
_entity.pdbx_description
1 polymer ?
#
loop_
_entity_poly.entity_id
_entity_poly.type
_entity_poly.pdbx_seq_one_letter_code
_entity_poly.pdbx_strand_id
1 'polypeptide(L)'
;MPPPKPPPTRYEVLNFGVVGYNTVRIVESVRTKVLKYSPDLILYVYCLNDPQEYSFDQQSLLAQRGPAARNSRAREGRGLIERSRFLRTVMYMMRTAAEGKAIRRMPDWWRDDPQALSLQDASHVRYFSRLHSDPSTWAPVARALDGLAAMTRARRIPVVLPIVPMFFELEDVGSRLTKVRDRVALEASDRLFHPVDLFEPYAAHGRAGLPTLNLDATHLTVEGNRYTAMILAASLLGAGLLPREVSLRDVLASATLEDRYRVLLGRVLDPARTGSPAEPAKRVSPRPAEANLSR
;
A
#
# COMPACT_ATOMS: atom_id res chain seq x y z
N MET A 1 -46.33 12.37 -5.99
CA MET A 1 -45.37 12.28 -4.87
C MET A 1 -44.09 11.65 -5.40
N PRO A 2 -42.90 12.22 -5.15
CA PRO A 2 -41.65 11.56 -5.50
C PRO A 2 -41.52 10.24 -4.70
N PRO A 3 -40.91 9.19 -5.28
CA PRO A 3 -40.70 7.93 -4.57
C PRO A 3 -39.84 8.16 -3.31
N PRO A 4 -40.05 7.37 -2.24
CA PRO A 4 -39.23 7.46 -1.04
C PRO A 4 -37.77 7.22 -1.39
N LYS A 5 -36.88 8.05 -0.85
CA LYS A 5 -35.43 7.90 -1.02
C LYS A 5 -35.02 6.55 -0.38
N PRO A 6 -34.23 5.70 -1.06
CA PRO A 6 -33.74 4.48 -0.45
C PRO A 6 -32.95 4.81 0.82
N PRO A 7 -32.94 3.89 1.81
CA PRO A 7 -32.14 4.09 3.02
C PRO A 7 -30.66 4.27 2.64
N PRO A 8 -29.90 5.07 3.40
CA PRO A 8 -28.49 5.30 3.12
C PRO A 8 -27.71 3.98 3.19
N THR A 9 -26.88 3.72 2.17
CA THR A 9 -25.98 2.56 2.16
C THR A 9 -25.00 2.67 3.33
N ARG A 10 -24.89 1.60 4.12
CA ARG A 10 -24.00 1.53 5.28
C ARG A 10 -22.80 0.63 4.96
N TYR A 11 -21.60 1.12 5.27
CA TYR A 11 -20.35 0.37 5.11
C TYR A 11 -19.72 0.11 6.47
N GLU A 12 -19.07 -1.04 6.60
CA GLU A 12 -18.14 -1.34 7.69
C GLU A 12 -16.73 -1.44 7.12
N VAL A 13 -15.78 -0.78 7.77
CA VAL A 13 -14.37 -0.77 7.35
C VAL A 13 -13.53 -1.29 8.51
N LEU A 14 -12.84 -2.40 8.28
CA LEU A 14 -11.98 -3.04 9.27
C LEU A 14 -10.52 -2.89 8.84
N ASN A 15 -9.71 -2.26 9.69
CA ASN A 15 -8.29 -2.08 9.45
C ASN A 15 -7.47 -3.22 10.05
N PHE A 16 -6.84 -4.02 9.19
CA PHE A 16 -5.92 -5.11 9.56
C PHE A 16 -4.45 -4.81 9.27
N GLY A 17 -4.13 -3.54 8.95
CA GLY A 17 -2.78 -3.08 8.69
C GLY A 17 -1.90 -3.24 9.92
N VAL A 18 -0.71 -3.78 9.71
CA VAL A 18 0.32 -3.90 10.75
C VAL A 18 1.61 -3.34 10.19
N VAL A 19 2.17 -2.37 10.91
CA VAL A 19 3.44 -1.74 10.56
C VAL A 19 4.53 -2.80 10.41
N GLY A 20 5.25 -2.74 9.29
CA GLY A 20 6.36 -3.64 8.96
C GLY A 20 5.98 -5.06 8.54
N TYR A 21 4.71 -5.30 8.18
CA TYR A 21 4.35 -6.52 7.47
C TYR A 21 4.73 -6.41 6.00
N ASN A 22 5.36 -7.46 5.48
CA ASN A 22 5.63 -7.66 4.07
C ASN A 22 4.50 -8.47 3.41
N THR A 23 4.54 -8.68 2.09
CA THR A 23 3.48 -9.38 1.35
C THR A 23 3.12 -10.74 1.97
N VAL A 24 4.12 -11.55 2.33
CA VAL A 24 3.90 -12.88 2.91
C VAL A 24 3.09 -12.81 4.20
N ARG A 25 3.42 -11.88 5.10
CA ARG A 25 2.71 -11.71 6.38
C ARG A 25 1.34 -11.07 6.20
N ILE A 26 1.17 -10.18 5.23
CA ILE A 26 -0.13 -9.60 4.89
C ILE A 26 -1.08 -10.70 4.42
N VAL A 27 -0.64 -11.55 3.49
CA VAL A 27 -1.44 -12.66 2.99
C VAL A 27 -1.75 -13.67 4.10
N GLU A 28 -0.81 -13.92 5.00
CA GLU A 28 -1.06 -14.76 6.19
C GLU A 28 -2.11 -14.14 7.14
N SER A 29 -2.08 -12.82 7.32
CA SER A 29 -3.11 -12.09 8.07
C SER A 29 -4.48 -12.23 7.40
N VAL A 30 -4.55 -12.19 6.06
CA VAL A 30 -5.80 -12.43 5.33
C VAL A 30 -6.34 -13.83 5.63
N ARG A 31 -5.48 -14.85 5.48
CA ARG A 31 -5.82 -16.26 5.72
C ARG A 31 -6.34 -16.51 7.13
N THR A 32 -5.68 -15.95 8.14
CA THR A 32 -5.92 -16.32 9.54
C THR A 32 -6.87 -15.38 10.29
N LYS A 33 -7.06 -14.14 9.80
CA LYS A 33 -7.84 -13.10 10.48
C LYS A 33 -8.92 -12.51 9.59
N VAL A 34 -8.55 -11.93 8.45
CA VAL A 34 -9.47 -11.09 7.65
C VAL A 34 -10.65 -11.89 7.13
N LEU A 35 -10.42 -13.09 6.60
CA LEU A 35 -11.50 -13.90 6.01
C LEU A 35 -12.58 -14.35 7.01
N LYS A 36 -12.35 -14.23 8.32
CA LYS A 36 -13.36 -14.53 9.37
C LYS A 36 -14.50 -13.49 9.40
N TYR A 37 -14.27 -12.33 8.80
CA TYR A 37 -15.22 -11.22 8.76
C TYR A 37 -16.02 -11.17 7.45
N SER A 38 -15.90 -12.19 6.59
CA SER A 38 -16.61 -12.28 5.30
C SER A 38 -16.56 -10.98 4.48
N PRO A 39 -15.36 -10.43 4.19
CA PRO A 39 -15.27 -9.14 3.52
C PRO A 39 -15.81 -9.23 2.08
N ASP A 40 -16.55 -8.20 1.66
CA ASP A 40 -17.00 -8.06 0.28
C ASP A 40 -15.94 -7.41 -0.63
N LEU A 41 -14.90 -6.82 -0.04
CA LEU A 41 -13.80 -6.15 -0.72
C LEU A 41 -12.54 -6.21 0.16
N ILE A 42 -11.39 -6.47 -0.44
CA ILE A 42 -10.09 -6.34 0.23
C ILE A 42 -9.28 -5.22 -0.43
N LEU A 43 -8.80 -4.29 0.39
CA LEU A 43 -7.79 -3.31 -0.01
C LEU A 43 -6.43 -3.77 0.54
N TYR A 44 -5.50 -4.09 -0.34
CA TYR A 44 -4.11 -4.38 0.03
C TYR A 44 -3.20 -3.27 -0.52
N VAL A 45 -2.83 -2.35 0.37
CA VAL A 45 -1.86 -1.29 0.08
C VAL A 45 -0.46 -1.90 -0.04
N TYR A 46 0.09 -1.86 -1.25
CA TYR A 46 1.42 -2.36 -1.59
C TYR A 46 2.43 -1.20 -1.58
N CYS A 47 3.54 -1.38 -0.87
CA CYS A 47 4.68 -0.48 -0.93
C CYS A 47 5.84 -1.17 -1.66
N LEU A 48 6.74 -0.42 -2.30
CA LEU A 48 7.86 -1.03 -3.04
C LEU A 48 8.86 -1.78 -2.15
N ASN A 49 8.77 -1.62 -0.84
CA ASN A 49 9.60 -2.35 0.10
C ASN A 49 8.96 -3.66 0.57
N ASP A 50 7.74 -4.00 0.12
CA ASP A 50 7.03 -5.24 0.45
C ASP A 50 7.77 -6.55 0.10
N PRO A 51 8.69 -6.62 -0.89
CA PRO A 51 9.51 -7.81 -1.09
C PRO A 51 10.55 -8.05 0.01
N GLN A 52 10.79 -7.09 0.91
CA GLN A 52 11.75 -7.26 1.99
C GLN A 52 11.28 -8.31 3.00
N GLU A 53 12.17 -9.22 3.40
CA GLU A 53 11.91 -10.11 4.54
C GLU A 53 11.99 -9.36 5.87
N TYR A 54 12.77 -8.29 5.89
CA TYR A 54 13.08 -7.49 7.06
C TYR A 54 12.39 -6.13 7.01
N SER A 55 11.77 -5.72 8.13
CA SER A 55 11.27 -4.36 8.32
C SER A 55 11.85 -3.75 9.60
N PHE A 56 12.48 -2.59 9.44
CA PHE A 56 13.00 -1.77 10.52
C PHE A 56 11.94 -1.41 11.55
N ASP A 57 10.76 -0.97 11.10
CA ASP A 57 9.69 -0.55 12.02
C ASP A 57 9.23 -1.72 12.88
N GLN A 58 9.18 -2.92 12.30
CA GLN A 58 8.86 -4.11 13.07
C GLN A 58 9.93 -4.43 14.11
N GLN A 59 11.22 -4.40 13.75
CA GLN A 59 12.29 -4.63 14.72
C GLN A 59 12.29 -3.58 15.82
N SER A 60 12.07 -2.30 15.48
CA SER A 60 11.91 -1.21 16.44
C SER A 60 10.79 -1.49 17.43
N LEU A 61 9.63 -1.93 16.94
CA LEU A 61 8.49 -2.31 17.77
C LEU A 61 8.77 -3.55 18.64
N LEU A 62 9.52 -4.53 18.13
CA LEU A 62 9.92 -5.72 18.88
C LEU A 62 10.95 -5.38 19.97
N ALA A 63 11.93 -4.54 19.68
CA ALA A 63 12.90 -4.04 20.65
C ALA A 63 12.20 -3.28 21.80
N GLN A 64 11.18 -2.47 21.49
CA GLN A 64 10.31 -1.82 22.47
C GLN A 64 9.45 -2.80 23.30
N ARG A 65 9.31 -4.05 22.86
CA ARG A 65 8.58 -5.12 23.58
C ARG A 65 9.50 -6.07 24.35
N GLY A 66 10.81 -5.97 24.17
CA GLY A 66 11.80 -6.87 24.76
C GLY A 66 11.93 -6.77 26.30
N PRO A 67 12.70 -7.68 26.92
CA PRO A 67 12.85 -7.78 28.37
C PRO A 67 13.35 -6.50 29.04
N ALA A 68 14.23 -5.72 28.38
CA ALA A 68 14.69 -4.42 28.88
C ALA A 68 13.55 -3.38 28.98
N ALA A 69 12.61 -3.40 28.02
CA ALA A 69 11.41 -2.59 28.09
C ALA A 69 10.45 -3.09 29.18
N ARG A 70 10.38 -4.40 29.45
CA ARG A 70 9.63 -4.98 30.58
C ARG A 70 10.25 -4.62 31.94
N ASN A 71 11.58 -4.62 32.06
CA ASN A 71 12.27 -4.29 33.31
C ASN A 71 12.20 -2.79 33.62
N SER A 72 12.19 -1.92 32.59
CA SER A 72 11.90 -0.48 32.77
C SER A 72 10.43 -0.17 33.08
N ARG A 73 9.49 -1.12 32.86
CA ARG A 73 8.07 -1.03 33.26
C ARG A 73 7.85 -1.40 34.73
N ALA A 74 8.79 -2.08 35.37
CA ALA A 74 8.70 -2.49 36.77
C ALA A 74 9.05 -1.37 37.79
N ARG A 75 9.35 -0.15 37.33
CA ARG A 75 9.52 1.01 38.23
C ARG A 75 8.15 1.63 38.55
N GLU A 76 7.82 1.60 39.84
CA GLU A 76 6.59 2.08 40.47
C GLU A 76 6.13 3.44 39.93
N GLY A 77 4.90 3.51 39.43
CA GLY A 77 4.28 4.75 38.92
C GLY A 77 3.49 4.64 37.61
N ARG A 78 3.52 3.51 36.89
CA ARG A 78 2.93 3.38 35.53
C ARG A 78 1.49 2.85 35.45
N GLY A 79 0.83 2.55 36.56
CA GLY A 79 -0.50 1.90 36.56
C GLY A 79 -1.59 2.65 35.77
N LEU A 80 -1.56 3.98 35.74
CA LEU A 80 -2.52 4.79 34.98
C LEU A 80 -2.17 4.90 33.49
N ILE A 81 -0.87 4.99 33.17
CA ILE A 81 -0.39 5.09 31.79
C ILE A 81 -0.66 3.79 31.04
N GLU A 82 -0.49 2.64 31.68
CA GLU A 82 -0.71 1.34 31.02
C GLU A 82 -2.20 1.01 30.82
N ARG A 83 -3.07 1.50 31.73
CA ARG A 83 -4.53 1.32 31.63
C ARG A 83 -5.17 2.30 30.64
N SER A 84 -4.57 3.45 30.41
CA SER A 84 -5.10 4.48 29.51
C SER A 84 -4.45 4.43 28.14
N ARG A 85 -5.21 3.99 27.13
CA ARG A 85 -4.79 4.08 25.72
C ARG A 85 -4.47 5.52 25.30
N PHE A 86 -5.18 6.49 25.85
CA PHE A 86 -4.94 7.92 25.60
C PHE A 86 -3.55 8.36 26.10
N LEU A 87 -3.20 8.05 27.36
CA LEU A 87 -1.87 8.39 27.89
C LEU A 87 -0.74 7.70 27.12
N ARG A 88 -0.96 6.46 26.64
CA ARG A 88 0.03 5.79 25.77
C ARG A 88 0.22 6.51 24.45
N THR A 89 -0.85 6.98 23.82
CA THR A 89 -0.78 7.75 22.58
C THR A 89 -0.09 9.09 22.80
N VAL A 90 -0.41 9.81 23.89
CA VAL A 90 0.25 11.08 24.25
C VAL A 90 1.75 10.86 24.50
N MET A 91 2.12 9.84 25.26
CA MET A 91 3.53 9.52 25.52
C MET A 91 4.27 9.09 24.26
N TYR A 92 3.62 8.33 23.37
CA TYR A 92 4.18 8.02 22.05
C TYR A 92 4.42 9.30 21.25
N MET A 93 3.43 10.18 21.12
CA MET A 93 3.56 11.46 20.41
C MET A 93 4.66 12.37 20.97
N MET A 94 4.74 12.53 22.30
CA MET A 94 5.79 13.31 22.94
C MET A 94 7.17 12.71 22.69
N ARG A 95 7.28 11.38 22.69
CA ARG A 95 8.52 10.68 22.42
C ARG A 95 8.91 10.76 20.94
N THR A 96 7.97 10.61 20.02
CA THR A 96 8.20 10.83 18.58
C THR A 96 8.58 12.27 18.29
N ALA A 97 8.01 13.26 18.99
CA ALA A 97 8.39 14.67 18.87
C ALA A 97 9.80 14.95 19.44
N ALA A 98 10.16 14.30 20.55
CA ALA A 98 11.50 14.37 21.11
C ALA A 98 12.53 13.62 20.25
N GLU A 99 12.15 12.47 19.70
CA GLU A 99 12.93 11.66 18.76
C GLU A 99 13.07 12.37 17.42
N GLY A 100 12.09 13.16 16.98
CA GLY A 100 12.20 14.08 15.85
C GLY A 100 13.36 15.08 15.98
N LYS A 101 13.77 15.43 17.21
CA LYS A 101 15.00 16.20 17.48
C LYS A 101 16.24 15.31 17.62
N ALA A 102 16.10 14.03 17.98
CA ALA A 102 17.16 13.04 18.07
C ALA A 102 17.42 12.24 16.78
N ILE A 103 16.67 12.45 15.69
CA ILE A 103 16.96 11.91 14.35
C ILE A 103 18.39 12.27 13.88
N ARG A 104 19.05 13.27 14.48
CA ARG A 104 20.48 13.53 14.27
C ARG A 104 21.45 12.47 14.79
N ARG A 105 20.99 11.50 15.60
CA ARG A 105 21.76 10.31 16.00
C ARG A 105 20.93 9.08 15.70
N MET A 106 20.88 8.71 14.42
CA MET A 106 20.36 7.41 14.02
C MET A 106 21.10 6.30 14.78
N PRO A 107 20.39 5.35 15.38
CA PRO A 107 21.02 4.25 16.10
C PRO A 107 22.01 3.49 15.22
N ASP A 108 23.09 2.93 15.78
CA ASP A 108 24.16 2.29 15.00
C ASP A 108 23.65 1.18 14.07
N TRP A 109 22.58 0.47 14.45
CA TRP A 109 21.96 -0.58 13.65
C TRP A 109 21.11 -0.09 12.46
N TRP A 110 20.77 1.21 12.38
CA TRP A 110 20.18 1.80 11.16
C TRP A 110 21.20 1.89 10.03
N ARG A 111 22.50 1.84 10.35
CA ARG A 111 23.58 1.80 9.35
C ARG A 111 23.62 0.48 8.58
N ASP A 112 22.97 -0.57 9.09
CA ASP A 112 22.99 -1.89 8.47
C ASP A 112 21.71 -2.19 7.67
N ASP A 113 20.71 -1.30 7.67
CA ASP A 113 19.48 -1.49 6.90
C ASP A 113 19.76 -1.23 5.41
N PRO A 114 19.60 -2.24 4.52
CA PRO A 114 19.85 -2.08 3.09
C PRO A 114 19.01 -0.96 2.44
N GLN A 115 17.79 -0.72 2.92
CA GLN A 115 16.95 0.36 2.42
C GLN A 115 17.50 1.72 2.86
N ALA A 116 17.84 1.87 4.14
CA ALA A 116 18.45 3.08 4.67
C ALA A 116 19.76 3.41 3.95
N LEU A 117 20.61 2.41 3.76
CA LEU A 117 21.87 2.53 3.01
C LEU A 117 21.63 2.98 1.57
N SER A 118 20.63 2.40 0.90
CA SER A 118 20.28 2.78 -0.48
C SER A 118 19.74 4.21 -0.62
N LEU A 119 19.13 4.74 0.45
CA LEU A 119 18.67 6.12 0.49
C LEU A 119 19.85 7.09 0.69
N GLN A 120 20.87 6.70 1.45
CA GLN A 120 22.05 7.53 1.72
C GLN A 120 22.97 7.68 0.51
N ASP A 121 23.17 6.61 -0.28
CA ASP A 121 24.08 6.61 -1.44
C ASP A 121 23.38 6.93 -2.77
N ALA A 122 22.11 7.35 -2.71
CA ALA A 122 21.24 7.59 -3.86
C ALA A 122 21.09 6.36 -4.80
N SER A 123 21.37 5.14 -4.33
CA SER A 123 21.20 3.90 -5.07
C SER A 123 19.80 3.27 -4.93
N HIS A 124 18.87 3.94 -4.25
CA HIS A 124 17.49 3.48 -4.01
C HIS A 124 16.80 2.90 -5.26
N VAL A 125 16.99 3.51 -6.43
CA VAL A 125 16.46 2.95 -7.70
C VAL A 125 16.98 1.53 -7.94
N ARG A 126 18.29 1.33 -7.81
CA ARG A 126 18.93 0.02 -7.99
C ARG A 126 18.46 -0.95 -6.93
N TYR A 127 18.32 -0.49 -5.68
CA TYR A 127 17.82 -1.30 -4.58
C TYR A 127 16.41 -1.84 -4.83
N PHE A 128 15.44 -0.96 -5.12
CA PHE A 128 14.05 -1.37 -5.38
C PHE A 128 13.93 -2.16 -6.69
N SER A 129 14.70 -1.81 -7.73
CA SER A 129 14.77 -2.62 -8.94
C SER A 129 15.25 -4.04 -8.64
N ARG A 130 16.30 -4.19 -7.83
CA ARG A 130 16.84 -5.49 -7.43
C ARG A 130 15.82 -6.30 -6.64
N LEU A 131 15.16 -5.71 -5.64
CA LEU A 131 14.14 -6.36 -4.83
C LEU A 131 13.02 -7.00 -5.68
N HIS A 132 12.68 -6.37 -6.80
CA HIS A 132 11.62 -6.87 -7.69
C HIS A 132 12.17 -7.75 -8.81
N SER A 133 13.44 -7.60 -9.21
CA SER A 133 14.03 -8.41 -10.28
C SER A 133 14.66 -9.73 -9.80
N ASP A 134 15.15 -9.77 -8.56
CA ASP A 134 15.85 -10.92 -8.00
C ASP A 134 14.85 -12.03 -7.64
N PRO A 135 14.97 -13.24 -8.21
CA PRO A 135 14.05 -14.33 -7.91
C PRO A 135 13.99 -14.69 -6.42
N SER A 136 15.08 -14.50 -5.67
CA SER A 136 15.13 -14.85 -4.25
C SER A 136 14.19 -13.99 -3.40
N THR A 137 14.02 -12.72 -3.76
CA THR A 137 13.12 -11.77 -3.07
C THR A 137 11.73 -11.73 -3.71
N TRP A 138 11.63 -11.86 -5.04
CA TRP A 138 10.34 -11.78 -5.73
C TRP A 138 9.51 -13.06 -5.64
N ALA A 139 10.12 -14.25 -5.68
CA ALA A 139 9.36 -15.50 -5.70
C ALA A 139 8.47 -15.70 -4.45
N PRO A 140 8.91 -15.34 -3.22
CA PRO A 140 8.02 -15.32 -2.06
C PRO A 140 6.81 -14.38 -2.22
N VAL A 141 7.00 -13.20 -2.80
CA VAL A 141 5.92 -12.24 -3.09
C VAL A 141 4.92 -12.84 -4.08
N ALA A 142 5.40 -13.35 -5.22
CA ALA A 142 4.56 -13.96 -6.24
C ALA A 142 3.72 -15.11 -5.67
N ARG A 143 4.34 -16.03 -4.91
CA ARG A 143 3.62 -17.13 -4.24
C ARG A 143 2.59 -16.64 -3.24
N ALA A 144 2.89 -15.59 -2.48
CA ALA A 144 1.93 -15.00 -1.55
C ALA A 144 0.74 -14.38 -2.30
N LEU A 145 0.99 -13.65 -3.39
CA LEU A 145 -0.08 -13.11 -4.24
C LEU A 145 -0.92 -14.21 -4.88
N ASP A 146 -0.32 -15.33 -5.31
CA ASP A 146 -1.05 -16.51 -5.79
C ASP A 146 -1.97 -17.08 -4.70
N GLY A 147 -1.46 -17.19 -3.47
CA GLY A 147 -2.23 -17.63 -2.32
C GLY A 147 -3.42 -16.70 -2.03
N LEU A 148 -3.20 -15.38 -2.08
CA LEU A 148 -4.26 -14.39 -1.94
C LEU A 148 -5.32 -14.56 -3.02
N ALA A 149 -4.90 -14.67 -4.29
CA ALA A 149 -5.80 -14.84 -5.43
C ALA A 149 -6.63 -16.11 -5.33
N ALA A 150 -6.04 -17.22 -4.91
CA ALA A 150 -6.76 -18.47 -4.69
C ALA A 150 -7.82 -18.33 -3.59
N MET A 151 -7.46 -17.72 -2.46
CA MET A 151 -8.37 -17.52 -1.32
C MET A 151 -9.55 -16.60 -1.66
N THR A 152 -9.30 -15.51 -2.38
CA THR A 152 -10.32 -14.51 -2.71
C THR A 152 -11.20 -14.96 -3.88
N ARG A 153 -10.64 -15.61 -4.91
CA ARG A 153 -11.42 -16.15 -6.04
C ARG A 153 -12.42 -17.21 -5.59
N ALA A 154 -12.02 -18.10 -4.68
CA ALA A 154 -12.90 -19.12 -4.11
C ALA A 154 -14.13 -18.52 -3.40
N ARG A 155 -14.04 -17.25 -2.96
CA ARG A 155 -15.08 -16.51 -2.25
C ARG A 155 -15.67 -15.36 -3.05
N ARG A 156 -15.23 -15.16 -4.30
CA ARG A 156 -15.60 -14.03 -5.16
C ARG A 156 -15.35 -12.67 -4.52
N ILE A 157 -14.27 -12.55 -3.75
CA ILE A 157 -13.89 -11.30 -3.08
C ILE A 157 -12.98 -10.50 -4.03
N PRO A 158 -13.39 -9.32 -4.55
CA PRO A 158 -12.49 -8.44 -5.27
C PRO A 158 -11.33 -7.98 -4.38
N VAL A 159 -10.14 -7.89 -4.97
CA VAL A 159 -8.95 -7.33 -4.32
C VAL A 159 -8.52 -6.12 -5.12
N VAL A 160 -8.37 -5.00 -4.43
CA VAL A 160 -7.78 -3.77 -4.99
C VAL A 160 -6.41 -3.61 -4.38
N LEU A 161 -5.42 -3.36 -5.24
CA LEU A 161 -4.02 -3.24 -4.86
C LEU A 161 -3.52 -1.81 -5.13
N PRO A 162 -3.71 -0.87 -4.19
CA PRO A 162 -3.06 0.44 -4.28
C PRO A 162 -1.55 0.27 -4.24
N ILE A 163 -0.84 0.82 -5.23
CA ILE A 163 0.63 0.82 -5.28
C ILE A 163 1.08 2.22 -4.87
N VAL A 164 1.61 2.33 -3.66
CA VAL A 164 2.07 3.62 -3.11
C VAL A 164 3.47 3.90 -3.67
N PRO A 165 3.69 5.06 -4.30
CA PRO A 165 5.03 5.43 -4.73
C PRO A 165 5.92 5.72 -3.53
N MET A 166 7.22 5.56 -3.70
CA MET A 166 8.16 6.12 -2.73
C MET A 166 8.26 7.62 -2.95
N PHE A 167 8.22 8.44 -1.90
CA PHE A 167 8.12 9.90 -2.07
C PHE A 167 9.34 10.54 -2.71
N PHE A 168 10.52 9.93 -2.61
CA PHE A 168 11.71 10.36 -3.36
C PHE A 168 11.55 10.16 -4.88
N GLU A 169 10.66 9.28 -5.34
CA GLU A 169 10.38 9.11 -6.78
C GLU A 169 9.70 10.33 -7.37
N LEU A 170 8.90 11.03 -6.57
CA LEU A 170 8.17 12.22 -6.99
C LEU A 170 9.11 13.43 -7.14
N GLU A 171 10.32 13.33 -6.59
CA GLU A 171 11.39 14.26 -6.86
C GLU A 171 12.03 14.00 -8.23
N ASP A 172 11.96 12.81 -8.82
CA ASP A 172 12.51 12.54 -10.15
C ASP A 172 11.40 12.14 -11.12
N VAL A 173 10.81 13.12 -11.81
CA VAL A 173 9.62 12.96 -12.69
C VAL A 173 9.90 12.01 -13.88
N GLY A 174 11.14 11.57 -14.10
CA GLY A 174 11.49 10.47 -15.02
C GLY A 174 11.66 9.10 -14.33
N SER A 175 11.07 8.91 -13.14
CA SER A 175 11.53 7.91 -12.16
C SER A 175 11.78 6.53 -12.79
N ARG A 176 13.00 6.03 -12.57
CA ARG A 176 13.43 4.71 -13.01
C ARG A 176 12.65 3.56 -12.35
N LEU A 177 11.84 3.86 -11.34
CA LEU A 177 10.97 2.90 -10.65
C LEU A 177 9.61 2.71 -11.31
N THR A 178 9.31 3.42 -12.40
CA THR A 178 8.12 3.15 -13.23
C THR A 178 8.05 1.69 -13.66
N LYS A 179 9.17 1.10 -14.10
CA LYS A 179 9.23 -0.33 -14.47
C LYS A 179 8.93 -1.28 -13.29
N VAL A 180 9.25 -0.86 -12.07
CA VAL A 180 8.96 -1.64 -10.86
C VAL A 180 7.46 -1.60 -10.58
N ARG A 181 6.84 -0.42 -10.61
CA ARG A 181 5.39 -0.26 -10.43
C ARG A 181 4.60 -0.96 -11.53
N ASP A 182 5.01 -0.83 -12.79
CA ASP A 182 4.42 -1.53 -13.94
C ASP A 182 4.44 -3.05 -13.75
N ARG A 183 5.57 -3.60 -13.25
CA ARG A 183 5.67 -5.02 -12.95
C ARG A 183 4.69 -5.43 -11.85
N VAL A 184 4.61 -4.68 -10.75
CA VAL A 184 3.67 -4.96 -9.66
C VAL A 184 2.22 -4.91 -10.17
N ALA A 185 1.88 -3.89 -10.97
CA ALA A 185 0.55 -3.73 -11.55
C ALA A 185 0.20 -4.87 -12.52
N LEU A 186 1.14 -5.30 -13.35
CA LEU A 186 0.97 -6.45 -14.25
C LEU A 186 0.72 -7.73 -13.45
N GLU A 187 1.55 -8.01 -12.45
CA GLU A 187 1.43 -9.20 -11.60
C GLU A 187 0.13 -9.22 -10.79
N ALA A 188 -0.36 -8.05 -10.37
CA ALA A 188 -1.66 -7.90 -9.74
C ALA A 188 -2.80 -8.20 -10.74
N SER A 189 -2.71 -7.64 -11.95
CA SER A 189 -3.69 -7.82 -13.02
C SER A 189 -3.80 -9.27 -13.47
N ASP A 190 -2.68 -9.98 -13.61
CA ASP A 190 -2.62 -11.41 -13.96
C ASP A 190 -3.37 -12.30 -12.95
N ARG A 191 -3.56 -11.80 -11.72
CA ARG A 191 -4.28 -12.47 -10.63
C ARG A 191 -5.72 -12.00 -10.47
N LEU A 192 -6.20 -11.14 -11.38
CA LEU A 192 -7.51 -10.49 -11.35
C LEU A 192 -7.68 -9.55 -10.15
N PHE A 193 -6.60 -8.95 -9.67
CA PHE A 193 -6.68 -7.81 -8.76
C PHE A 193 -6.88 -6.53 -9.57
N HIS A 194 -7.39 -5.49 -8.90
CA HIS A 194 -7.53 -4.14 -9.46
C HIS A 194 -6.37 -3.27 -8.98
N PRO A 195 -5.23 -3.19 -9.70
CA PRO A 195 -4.13 -2.33 -9.31
C PRO A 195 -4.52 -0.85 -9.44
N VAL A 196 -4.06 -0.03 -8.49
CA VAL A 196 -4.21 1.43 -8.55
C VAL A 196 -2.85 2.06 -8.29
N ASP A 197 -2.14 2.43 -9.36
CA ASP A 197 -0.88 3.15 -9.21
C ASP A 197 -1.15 4.58 -8.73
N LEU A 198 -0.63 4.90 -7.55
CA LEU A 198 -0.79 6.22 -6.94
C LEU A 198 0.30 7.21 -7.38
N PHE A 199 1.30 6.82 -8.18
CA PHE A 199 2.37 7.71 -8.60
C PHE A 199 1.86 8.96 -9.33
N GLU A 200 1.09 8.81 -10.41
CA GLU A 200 0.63 9.96 -11.21
C GLU A 200 -0.24 10.96 -10.42
N PRO A 201 -1.24 10.53 -9.63
CA PRO A 201 -1.97 11.45 -8.76
C PRO A 201 -1.08 12.24 -7.79
N TYR A 202 -0.07 11.59 -7.21
CA TYR A 202 0.88 12.24 -6.32
C TYR A 202 1.87 13.13 -7.06
N ALA A 203 2.33 12.75 -8.26
CA ALA A 203 3.21 13.56 -9.08
C ALA A 203 2.52 14.86 -9.53
N ALA A 204 1.21 14.80 -9.80
CA ALA A 204 0.38 15.94 -10.15
C ALA A 204 0.26 16.99 -9.02
N HIS A 205 0.55 16.64 -7.76
CA HIS A 205 0.66 17.62 -6.67
C HIS A 205 1.90 18.50 -6.77
N GLY A 206 2.91 18.06 -7.53
CA GLY A 206 4.20 18.73 -7.64
C GLY A 206 5.02 18.66 -6.36
N ARG A 207 6.33 18.89 -6.49
CA ARG A 207 7.28 18.78 -5.37
C ARG A 207 6.92 19.68 -4.17
N ALA A 208 6.37 20.88 -4.42
CA ALA A 208 5.99 21.82 -3.37
C ALA A 208 4.83 21.32 -2.48
N GLY A 209 3.99 20.44 -3.00
CA GLY A 209 2.87 19.84 -2.25
C GLY A 209 3.28 18.63 -1.42
N LEU A 210 4.43 18.00 -1.67
CA LEU A 210 4.81 16.76 -1.00
C LEU A 210 4.93 16.88 0.52
N PRO A 211 5.55 17.93 1.11
CA PRO A 211 5.69 18.03 2.56
C PRO A 211 4.36 18.04 3.34
N THR A 212 3.23 18.36 2.68
CA THR A 212 1.92 18.27 3.31
C THR A 212 1.33 16.87 3.22
N LEU A 213 1.78 16.03 2.29
CA LEU A 213 1.26 14.68 2.03
C LEU A 213 2.10 13.56 2.64
N ASN A 214 3.39 13.73 2.86
CA ASN A 214 4.26 12.71 3.43
C ASN A 214 5.08 13.19 4.64
N LEU A 215 5.28 12.29 5.60
CA LEU A 215 6.11 12.48 6.78
C LEU A 215 7.58 12.14 6.48
N ASP A 216 7.80 11.12 5.66
CA ASP A 216 9.12 10.66 5.22
C ASP A 216 9.01 9.99 3.83
N ALA A 217 10.03 9.24 3.42
CA ALA A 217 10.09 8.58 2.12
C ALA A 217 8.96 7.56 1.85
N THR A 218 8.27 7.10 2.89
CA THR A 218 7.31 5.98 2.84
C THR A 218 5.98 6.27 3.54
N HIS A 219 5.95 7.18 4.52
CA HIS A 219 4.79 7.38 5.38
C HIS A 219 4.00 8.63 5.00
N LEU A 220 2.69 8.47 4.91
CA LEU A 220 1.74 9.54 4.62
C LEU A 220 1.42 10.38 5.87
N THR A 221 1.19 11.68 5.68
CA THR A 221 0.52 12.52 6.69
C THR A 221 -0.98 12.19 6.76
N VAL A 222 -1.71 12.86 7.65
CA VAL A 222 -3.18 12.81 7.66
C VAL A 222 -3.76 13.27 6.31
N GLU A 223 -3.20 14.34 5.74
CA GLU A 223 -3.65 14.85 4.45
C GLU A 223 -3.28 13.92 3.30
N GLY A 224 -2.09 13.31 3.32
CA GLY A 224 -1.71 12.28 2.36
C GLY A 224 -2.65 11.07 2.39
N ASN A 225 -3.04 10.61 3.58
CA ASN A 225 -4.02 9.53 3.73
C ASN A 225 -5.40 9.94 3.19
N ARG A 226 -5.84 11.17 3.46
CA ARG A 226 -7.10 11.71 2.91
C ARG A 226 -7.08 11.74 1.39
N TYR A 227 -5.98 12.23 0.81
CA TYR A 227 -5.81 12.30 -0.64
C TYR A 227 -5.79 10.91 -1.29
N THR A 228 -5.04 9.95 -0.72
CA THR A 228 -5.08 8.54 -1.15
C THR A 228 -6.50 7.98 -1.10
N ALA A 229 -7.22 8.18 0.01
CA ALA A 229 -8.58 7.67 0.15
C ALA A 229 -9.53 8.19 -0.94
N MET A 230 -9.37 9.45 -1.36
CA MET A 230 -10.15 10.03 -2.45
C MET A 230 -9.83 9.40 -3.82
N ILE A 231 -8.54 9.21 -4.12
CA ILE A 231 -8.10 8.54 -5.35
C ILE A 231 -8.65 7.12 -5.40
N LEU A 232 -8.58 6.39 -4.28
CA LEU A 232 -9.10 5.03 -4.18
C LEU A 232 -10.61 4.99 -4.33
N ALA A 233 -11.35 5.84 -3.63
CA ALA A 233 -12.81 5.91 -3.78
C ALA A 233 -13.20 6.20 -5.24
N ALA A 234 -12.50 7.11 -5.90
CA ALA A 234 -12.69 7.37 -7.32
C ALA A 234 -12.36 6.13 -8.19
N SER A 235 -11.26 5.43 -7.93
CA SER A 235 -10.89 4.22 -8.68
C SER A 235 -11.92 3.10 -8.50
N LEU A 236 -12.37 2.86 -7.27
CA LEU A 236 -13.38 1.86 -6.94
C LEU A 236 -14.73 2.16 -7.60
N LEU A 237 -15.14 3.43 -7.64
CA LEU A 237 -16.32 3.87 -8.40
C LEU A 237 -16.19 3.56 -9.89
N GLY A 238 -15.05 3.91 -10.49
CA GLY A 238 -14.80 3.67 -11.92
C GLY A 238 -14.77 2.19 -12.28
N ALA A 239 -14.30 1.34 -11.37
CA ALA A 239 -14.27 -0.11 -11.52
C ALA A 239 -15.61 -0.80 -11.22
N GLY A 240 -16.65 -0.05 -10.79
CA GLY A 240 -17.92 -0.65 -10.36
C GLY A 240 -17.80 -1.54 -9.12
N LEU A 241 -16.77 -1.32 -8.30
CA LEU A 241 -16.51 -2.06 -7.06
C LEU A 241 -17.21 -1.43 -5.85
N LEU A 242 -17.91 -0.32 -6.05
CA LEU A 242 -18.81 0.28 -5.07
C LEU A 242 -20.27 0.14 -5.55
N PRO A 243 -21.24 0.11 -4.61
CA PRO A 243 -22.66 0.14 -4.94
C PRO A 243 -23.01 1.31 -5.87
N ARG A 244 -23.96 1.09 -6.79
CA ARG A 244 -24.35 2.06 -7.84
C ARG A 244 -24.90 3.37 -7.29
N GLU A 245 -25.35 3.35 -6.04
CA GLU A 245 -25.90 4.50 -5.33
C GLU A 245 -24.81 5.48 -4.88
N VAL A 246 -23.55 5.05 -4.81
CA VAL A 246 -22.43 5.94 -4.49
C VAL A 246 -22.04 6.70 -5.73
N SER A 247 -22.10 8.03 -5.67
CA SER A 247 -21.63 8.89 -6.75
C SER A 247 -20.28 9.51 -6.43
N LEU A 248 -19.56 9.95 -7.48
CA LEU A 248 -18.36 10.75 -7.29
C LEU A 248 -18.65 12.03 -6.50
N ARG A 249 -19.86 12.59 -6.64
CA ARG A 249 -20.29 13.75 -5.86
C ARG A 249 -20.29 13.46 -4.37
N ASP A 250 -20.72 12.26 -3.95
CA ASP A 250 -20.73 11.86 -2.53
C ASP A 250 -19.30 11.69 -2.00
N VAL A 251 -18.41 11.08 -2.80
CA VAL A 251 -16.98 10.95 -2.48
C VAL A 251 -16.32 12.32 -2.31
N LEU A 252 -16.66 13.26 -3.19
CA LEU A 252 -16.10 14.61 -3.19
C LEU A 252 -16.75 15.53 -2.16
N ALA A 253 -17.95 15.22 -1.64
CA ALA A 253 -18.68 16.10 -0.73
C ALA A 253 -17.92 16.39 0.57
N SER A 254 -17.12 15.44 1.05
CA SER A 254 -16.25 15.56 2.23
C SER A 254 -14.87 16.15 1.93
N ALA A 255 -14.53 16.35 0.66
CA ALA A 255 -13.23 16.83 0.23
C ALA A 255 -13.18 18.36 0.12
N THR A 256 -11.99 18.95 0.31
CA THR A 256 -11.78 20.39 0.09
C THR A 256 -11.92 20.72 -1.41
N LEU A 257 -12.19 21.98 -1.75
CA LEU A 257 -12.33 22.39 -3.15
C LEU A 257 -11.06 22.08 -3.97
N GLU A 258 -9.89 22.24 -3.34
CA GLU A 258 -8.60 21.94 -3.91
C GLU A 258 -8.45 20.45 -4.21
N ASP A 259 -8.81 19.58 -3.26
CA ASP A 259 -8.78 18.13 -3.45
C ASP A 259 -9.72 17.68 -4.59
N ARG A 260 -10.91 18.29 -4.68
CA ARG A 260 -11.87 18.00 -5.77
C ARG A 260 -11.28 18.32 -7.12
N TYR A 261 -10.68 19.50 -7.25
CA TYR A 261 -10.08 19.95 -8.51
C TYR A 261 -8.95 19.00 -8.94
N ARG A 262 -8.13 18.55 -7.98
CA ARG A 262 -7.02 17.63 -8.24
C ARG A 262 -7.47 16.23 -8.64
N VAL A 263 -8.47 15.66 -7.98
CA VAL A 263 -9.02 14.35 -8.39
C VAL A 263 -9.67 14.41 -9.76
N LEU A 264 -10.36 15.51 -10.07
CA LEU A 264 -10.97 15.71 -11.39
C LEU A 264 -9.90 15.89 -12.48
N LEU A 265 -8.86 16.68 -12.24
CA LEU A 265 -7.77 16.85 -13.20
C LEU A 265 -6.96 15.57 -13.43
N GLY A 266 -6.72 14.77 -12.38
CA GLY A 266 -6.07 13.46 -12.51
C GLY A 266 -6.85 12.48 -13.38
N ARG A 267 -8.19 12.60 -13.44
CA ARG A 267 -9.04 11.79 -14.34
C ARG A 267 -9.10 12.32 -15.78
N VAL A 268 -8.96 13.63 -15.97
CA VAL A 268 -8.95 14.25 -17.32
C VAL A 268 -7.70 13.84 -18.10
N LEU A 269 -6.63 13.44 -17.42
CA LEU A 269 -5.36 13.07 -18.05
C LEU A 269 -5.25 11.61 -18.53
N ASP A 270 -6.15 10.68 -18.20
CA ASP A 270 -6.13 9.36 -18.87
C ASP A 270 -7.43 8.52 -18.82
N PRO A 271 -8.42 8.79 -19.68
CA PRO A 271 -9.50 7.85 -19.96
C PRO A 271 -9.09 6.71 -20.93
N ALA A 272 -7.87 6.71 -21.48
CA ALA A 272 -7.43 5.76 -22.52
C ALA A 272 -6.68 4.53 -21.95
N ARG A 273 -6.20 4.57 -20.70
CA ARG A 273 -5.54 3.43 -20.03
C ARG A 273 -6.44 2.52 -19.19
N THR A 274 -7.70 2.88 -18.94
CA THR A 274 -8.69 1.92 -18.42
C THR A 274 -9.12 1.02 -19.56
N GLY A 275 -8.25 0.06 -19.92
CA GLY A 275 -8.56 -0.98 -20.87
C GLY A 275 -9.92 -1.58 -20.52
N SER A 276 -10.85 -1.52 -21.47
CA SER A 276 -11.91 -2.52 -21.59
C SER A 276 -11.27 -3.89 -21.34
N PRO A 277 -11.87 -4.78 -20.53
CA PRO A 277 -11.27 -6.08 -20.21
C PRO A 277 -10.85 -6.74 -21.53
N ALA A 278 -9.54 -6.90 -21.69
CA ALA A 278 -8.98 -7.52 -22.88
C ALA A 278 -9.72 -8.84 -23.09
N GLU A 279 -10.30 -8.99 -24.28
CA GLU A 279 -10.79 -10.27 -24.78
C GLU A 279 -9.71 -11.32 -24.45
N PRO A 280 -10.04 -12.43 -23.77
CA PRO A 280 -9.03 -13.37 -23.33
C PRO A 280 -8.21 -13.80 -24.54
N ALA A 281 -6.91 -13.50 -24.50
CA ALA A 281 -5.98 -13.84 -25.56
C ALA A 281 -6.20 -15.31 -25.95
N LYS A 282 -6.59 -15.55 -27.21
CA LYS A 282 -6.73 -16.90 -27.75
C LYS A 282 -5.44 -17.65 -27.41
N ARG A 283 -5.55 -18.67 -26.56
CA ARG A 283 -4.44 -19.58 -26.25
C ARG A 283 -3.88 -20.08 -27.58
N VAL A 284 -2.66 -19.64 -27.89
CA VAL A 284 -1.88 -20.23 -28.97
C VAL A 284 -1.51 -21.63 -28.48
N SER A 285 -2.15 -22.65 -29.06
CA SER A 285 -1.79 -24.04 -28.82
C SER A 285 -0.31 -24.26 -29.11
N PRO A 286 0.43 -25.01 -28.28
CA PRO A 286 1.83 -25.31 -28.55
C PRO A 286 1.94 -26.06 -29.88
N ARG A 287 2.83 -25.58 -30.76
CA ARG A 287 3.23 -26.33 -31.96
C ARG A 287 3.76 -27.71 -31.53
N PRO A 288 3.38 -28.80 -32.21
CA PRO A 288 3.97 -30.11 -31.95
C PRO A 288 5.46 -30.06 -32.28
N ALA A 289 6.26 -30.71 -31.42
CA ALA A 289 7.70 -30.84 -31.61
C ALA A 289 7.97 -31.60 -32.92
N GLU A 290 8.70 -30.96 -33.83
CA GLU A 290 9.26 -31.62 -35.01
C GLU A 290 10.29 -32.65 -34.53
N ALA A 291 9.97 -33.92 -34.77
CA ALA A 291 10.89 -35.02 -34.62
C ALA A 291 11.98 -34.90 -35.71
N ASN A 292 13.21 -34.58 -35.27
CA ASN A 292 14.39 -34.75 -36.11
C ASN A 292 14.60 -36.25 -36.37
N LEU A 293 14.32 -36.66 -37.60
CA LEU A 293 14.83 -37.90 -38.21
C LEU A 293 15.91 -37.54 -39.22
N SER A 294 16.91 -38.43 -39.31
CA SER A 294 18.06 -38.48 -40.25
C SER A 294 19.33 -37.78 -39.73
N ARG A 295 20.52 -38.39 -39.69
CA ARG A 295 21.07 -39.63 -40.28
C ARG A 295 22.07 -40.27 -39.32
#